data_AF-A0A257X093-F1
#
_entry.id   AF-A0A257X093-F1
#
_cell.length_a   1.000
_cell.length_b   1.000
_cell.length_c   1.000
_cell.angle_alpha   90.00
_cell.angle_beta   90.00
_cell.angle_gamma   90.00
#
_symmetry.space_group_name_H-M   'P 1'
#
loop_
_entity.id
_entity.type
_entity.pdbx_description
1 polymer ?
#
loop_
_entity_poly.entity_id
_entity_poly.type
_entity_poly.pdbx_seq_one_letter_code
_entity_poly.pdbx_strand_id
1 'polypeptide(L)'
;MVHLIDATTGFDAVARRIHEGLPDGLKRIRVFNKIDLTDDSPHSERAGDVVSVWLSAREGSGLDLLRAALLDCIGWHGGAEDALSARARHLHALDAAIERLDAARTCIAGTLLQLDLFAEELRLAHRALGDITGEFTADDLLGEIFSRFCIGK
;
A
#
# COMPACT_ATOMS: atom_id res chain seq x y z
N MET A 1 7.70 -12.27 -2.42
CA MET A 1 7.95 -12.63 -3.84
C MET A 1 7.25 -13.95 -4.15
N VAL A 2 6.58 -14.06 -5.30
CA VAL A 2 5.85 -15.27 -5.72
C VAL A 2 6.56 -15.93 -6.89
N HIS A 3 6.81 -17.24 -6.83
CA HIS A 3 7.48 -18.00 -7.88
C HIS A 3 6.60 -19.18 -8.32
N LEU A 4 6.18 -19.20 -9.58
CA LEU A 4 5.35 -20.26 -10.16
C LEU A 4 6.25 -21.37 -10.74
N ILE A 5 5.94 -22.61 -10.40
CA ILE A 5 6.66 -23.82 -10.78
C ILE A 5 5.63 -24.80 -11.33
N ASP A 6 6.00 -25.50 -12.38
CA ASP A 6 5.20 -26.62 -12.88
C ASP A 6 5.53 -27.87 -12.05
N ALA A 7 4.53 -28.44 -11.38
CA ALA A 7 4.67 -29.63 -10.55
C ALA A 7 5.14 -30.86 -11.35
N THR A 8 4.87 -30.90 -12.65
CA THR A 8 5.23 -32.04 -13.52
C THR A 8 6.71 -32.04 -13.93
N THR A 9 7.35 -30.87 -13.97
CA THR A 9 8.77 -30.74 -14.35
C THR A 9 9.67 -30.44 -13.15
N GLY A 10 9.12 -29.97 -12.03
CA GLY A 10 9.87 -29.68 -10.82
C GLY A 10 10.80 -28.46 -10.94
N PHE A 11 11.81 -28.39 -10.07
CA PHE A 11 12.74 -27.26 -9.98
C PHE A 11 13.81 -27.30 -11.09
N ASP A 12 13.51 -26.67 -12.23
CA ASP A 12 14.48 -26.45 -13.30
C ASP A 12 15.67 -25.59 -12.83
N ALA A 13 16.83 -25.78 -13.47
CA ALA A 13 18.07 -25.07 -13.15
C ALA A 13 17.92 -23.53 -13.20
N VAL A 14 16.97 -23.03 -14.00
CA VAL A 14 16.62 -21.60 -14.08
C VAL A 14 15.91 -21.12 -12.81
N ALA A 15 14.98 -21.91 -12.27
CA ALA A 15 14.28 -21.61 -11.02
C ALA A 15 15.24 -21.55 -9.82
N ARG A 16 16.29 -22.39 -9.83
CA ARG A 16 17.37 -22.37 -8.83
C ARG A 16 18.20 -21.09 -8.90
N ARG A 17 18.58 -20.63 -10.10
CA ARG A 17 19.35 -19.36 -10.28
C ARG A 17 18.59 -18.12 -9.83
N ILE A 18 17.28 -18.07 -10.07
CA ILE A 18 16.44 -16.97 -9.58
C ILE A 18 16.39 -16.99 -8.05
N HIS A 19 16.48 -18.17 -7.43
CA HIS A 19 16.46 -18.31 -5.97
C HIS A 19 17.76 -17.85 -5.30
N GLU A 20 18.91 -18.13 -5.91
CA GLU A 20 20.24 -17.82 -5.39
C GLU A 20 20.61 -16.33 -5.50
N GLY A 21 19.96 -15.58 -6.39
CA GLY A 21 20.23 -14.15 -6.61
C GLY A 21 19.44 -13.19 -5.72
N LEU A 22 18.63 -13.67 -4.78
CA LEU A 22 17.72 -12.85 -3.99
C LEU A 22 18.30 -12.53 -2.60
N PRO A 23 18.08 -11.31 -2.07
CA PRO A 23 18.52 -10.95 -0.73
C PRO A 23 17.84 -11.79 0.36
N ASP A 24 18.58 -12.05 1.43
CA ASP A 24 18.10 -12.72 2.64
C ASP A 24 17.00 -11.90 3.34
N GLY A 25 16.06 -12.59 3.99
CA GLY A 25 14.95 -11.97 4.76
C GLY A 25 13.70 -11.62 3.95
N LEU A 26 13.67 -11.90 2.64
CA LEU A 26 12.45 -11.77 1.84
C LEU A 26 11.50 -12.93 2.12
N LYS A 27 10.24 -12.62 2.47
CA LYS A 27 9.15 -13.61 2.47
C LYS A 27 8.91 -14.12 1.04
N ARG A 28 8.92 -15.44 0.86
CA ARG A 28 8.83 -16.11 -0.44
C ARG A 28 7.64 -17.07 -0.48
N ILE A 29 6.90 -17.05 -1.59
CA ILE A 29 5.84 -18.01 -1.88
C ILE A 29 6.22 -18.77 -3.15
N ARG A 30 6.32 -20.09 -3.07
CA ARG A 30 6.51 -21.01 -4.19
C ARG A 30 5.16 -21.64 -4.52
N VAL A 31 4.78 -21.63 -5.79
CA VAL A 31 3.50 -22.16 -6.24
C VAL A 31 3.77 -23.28 -7.22
N PHE A 32 3.57 -24.52 -6.80
CA PHE A 32 3.61 -25.72 -7.63
C PHE A 32 2.23 -25.91 -8.26
N ASN A 33 2.12 -25.48 -9.51
CA ASN A 33 0.90 -25.56 -10.30
C ASN A 33 0.86 -26.87 -11.09
N LYS A 34 -0.34 -27.28 -11.53
CA LYS A 34 -0.63 -28.49 -12.32
C LYS A 34 -0.60 -29.81 -11.55
N ILE A 35 -0.98 -29.79 -10.27
CA ILE A 35 -1.12 -31.04 -9.51
C ILE A 35 -2.25 -31.94 -10.04
N ASP A 36 -3.13 -31.45 -10.91
CA ASP A 36 -4.09 -32.29 -11.65
C ASP A 36 -3.40 -33.30 -12.57
N LEU A 37 -2.12 -33.09 -12.86
CA LEU A 37 -1.28 -33.99 -13.66
C LEU A 37 -0.31 -34.81 -12.82
N THR A 38 -0.37 -34.69 -11.48
CA THR A 38 0.42 -35.48 -10.53
C THR A 38 -0.51 -36.22 -9.57
N ASP A 39 0.00 -37.18 -8.80
CA ASP A 39 -0.77 -37.86 -7.74
C ASP A 39 -0.84 -37.03 -6.43
N ASP A 40 -0.47 -35.73 -6.49
CA ASP A 40 -0.43 -34.87 -5.31
C ASP A 40 -1.80 -34.26 -5.00
N SER A 41 -2.14 -34.23 -3.71
CA SER A 41 -3.30 -33.49 -3.23
C SER A 41 -2.95 -32.00 -2.98
N PRO A 42 -3.91 -31.07 -3.07
CA PRO A 42 -3.65 -29.66 -2.78
C PRO A 42 -3.22 -29.48 -1.33
N HIS A 43 -2.06 -28.88 -1.10
CA HIS A 43 -1.52 -28.65 0.24
C HIS A 43 -0.56 -27.45 0.25
N SER A 44 -0.18 -27.02 1.46
CA SER A 44 0.81 -25.96 1.65
C SER A 44 1.78 -26.32 2.75
N GLU A 45 3.04 -26.00 2.55
CA GLU A 45 4.12 -26.22 3.52
C GLU A 45 4.84 -24.91 3.83
N ARG A 46 5.37 -24.80 5.05
CA ARG A 46 6.15 -23.64 5.48
C ARG A 46 7.49 -24.08 6.03
N ALA A 47 8.56 -23.53 5.46
CA ALA A 47 9.94 -23.73 5.88
C ALA A 47 10.60 -22.36 6.06
N GLY A 48 10.66 -21.87 7.31
CA GLY A 48 11.15 -20.53 7.61
C GLY A 48 10.34 -19.43 6.93
N ASP A 49 11.03 -18.59 6.15
CA ASP A 49 10.44 -17.48 5.36
C ASP A 49 9.92 -17.92 3.97
N VAL A 50 9.87 -19.23 3.71
CA VAL A 50 9.37 -19.80 2.46
C VAL A 50 8.07 -20.55 2.72
N VAL A 51 7.02 -20.17 2.00
CA VAL A 51 5.76 -20.92 1.90
C VAL A 51 5.71 -21.58 0.53
N SER A 52 5.43 -22.88 0.48
CA SER A 52 5.23 -23.64 -0.74
C SER A 52 3.75 -24.05 -0.82
N VAL A 53 3.12 -23.87 -1.97
CA VAL A 53 1.71 -24.18 -2.20
C VAL A 53 1.58 -25.04 -3.44
N TRP A 54 0.92 -26.19 -3.32
CA TRP A 54 0.60 -27.11 -4.40
C TRP A 54 -0.87 -26.94 -4.78
N LEU A 55 -1.12 -26.61 -6.03
CA LEU A 55 -2.46 -26.29 -6.53
C LEU A 55 -2.65 -26.68 -8.00
N SER A 56 -3.91 -26.83 -8.42
CA SER A 56 -4.27 -26.83 -9.84
C SER A 56 -4.98 -25.54 -10.16
N ALA A 57 -4.32 -24.66 -10.92
CA ALA A 57 -4.95 -23.45 -11.43
C ALA A 57 -6.06 -23.77 -12.44
N ARG A 58 -6.01 -24.95 -13.08
CA ARG A 58 -7.00 -25.40 -14.06
C ARG A 58 -8.29 -25.86 -13.39
N GLU A 59 -8.19 -26.68 -12.37
CA GLU A 59 -9.36 -27.20 -11.63
C GLU A 59 -9.80 -26.27 -10.49
N GLY A 60 -8.97 -25.28 -10.15
CA GLY A 60 -9.19 -24.35 -9.04
C GLY A 60 -8.87 -24.93 -7.66
N SER A 61 -8.42 -26.19 -7.58
CA SER A 61 -8.06 -26.84 -6.33
C SER A 61 -6.81 -26.22 -5.71
N GLY A 62 -6.85 -25.88 -4.42
CA GLY A 62 -5.71 -25.27 -3.71
C GLY A 62 -5.55 -23.75 -3.90
N LEU A 63 -6.41 -23.07 -4.67
CA LEU A 63 -6.37 -21.61 -4.82
C LEU A 63 -6.61 -20.87 -3.49
N ASP A 64 -7.44 -21.42 -2.60
CA ASP A 64 -7.67 -20.85 -1.27
C ASP A 64 -6.41 -20.88 -0.40
N LEU A 65 -5.58 -21.93 -0.54
CA LEU A 65 -4.30 -22.04 0.16
C LEU A 65 -3.31 -20.98 -0.33
N LEU A 66 -3.28 -20.72 -1.64
CA LEU A 66 -2.49 -19.62 -2.19
C LEU A 66 -2.97 -18.27 -1.69
N ARG A 67 -4.29 -18.06 -1.65
CA ARG A 67 -4.89 -16.82 -1.13
C ARG A 67 -4.48 -16.59 0.32
N ALA A 68 -4.59 -17.61 1.17
CA ALA A 68 -4.18 -17.54 2.57
C ALA A 68 -2.68 -17.22 2.70
N ALA A 69 -1.81 -17.87 1.93
CA ALA A 69 -0.37 -17.63 1.94
C ALA A 69 -0.01 -16.19 1.51
N LEU A 70 -0.70 -15.64 0.50
CA LEU A 70 -0.50 -14.27 0.05
C LEU A 70 -0.88 -13.26 1.14
N LEU A 71 -2.02 -13.48 1.80
CA LEU A 71 -2.51 -12.62 2.87
C LEU A 71 -1.57 -12.63 4.08
N ASP A 72 -1.07 -13.79 4.50
CA ASP A 72 -0.08 -13.91 5.58
C ASP A 72 1.26 -13.25 5.21
N CYS A 73 1.68 -13.39 3.95
CA CYS A 73 2.92 -12.77 3.47
C CYS A 73 2.88 -11.25 3.59
N ILE A 74 1.76 -10.62 3.21
CA ILE A 74 1.59 -9.16 3.30
C ILE A 74 1.19 -8.69 4.71
N GLY A 75 1.06 -9.60 5.68
CA GLY A 75 0.67 -9.27 7.06
C GLY A 75 -0.79 -8.79 7.17
N TRP A 76 -1.67 -9.26 6.28
CA TRP A 76 -3.08 -8.89 6.28
C TRP A 76 -3.82 -9.62 7.42
N HIS A 77 -4.25 -8.85 8.42
CA HIS A 77 -5.04 -9.33 9.55
C HIS A 77 -6.44 -8.70 9.51
N GLY A 78 -7.27 -9.06 8.51
CA GLY A 78 -8.74 -8.87 8.51
C GLY A 78 -9.35 -7.47 8.69
N GLY A 79 -8.55 -6.41 8.90
CA GLY A 79 -9.01 -5.04 9.17
C GLY A 79 -8.18 -3.95 8.48
N ALA A 80 -7.35 -4.34 7.50
CA ALA A 80 -6.39 -3.45 6.85
C ALA A 80 -6.94 -2.66 5.65
N GLU A 81 -8.17 -2.93 5.18
CA GLU A 81 -8.72 -2.19 4.03
C GLU A 81 -8.87 -0.70 4.33
N ASP A 82 -9.31 -0.36 5.55
CA ASP A 82 -9.51 1.03 5.97
C ASP A 82 -8.16 1.74 6.23
N ALA A 83 -7.18 1.04 6.80
CA ALA A 83 -5.84 1.58 7.05
C ALA A 83 -5.02 1.77 5.77
N LEU A 84 -5.13 0.85 4.80
CA LEU A 84 -4.49 0.97 3.48
C LEU A 84 -5.14 2.08 2.65
N SER A 85 -6.47 2.16 2.66
CA SER A 85 -7.23 3.23 2.01
C SER A 85 -6.93 4.61 2.64
N ALA A 86 -6.89 4.69 3.98
CA ALA A 86 -6.48 5.91 4.69
C ALA A 86 -5.06 6.33 4.31
N ARG A 87 -4.10 5.40 4.29
CA ARG A 87 -2.72 5.68 3.88
C ARG A 87 -2.64 6.18 2.44
N ALA A 88 -3.37 5.56 1.50
CA ALA A 88 -3.41 5.99 0.11
C ALA A 88 -4.00 7.39 -0.05
N ARG A 89 -5.11 7.69 0.66
CA ARG A 89 -5.72 9.02 0.69
C ARG A 89 -4.77 10.07 1.26
N HIS A 90 -4.08 9.77 2.36
CA HIS A 90 -3.14 10.69 2.97
C HIS A 90 -1.93 10.96 2.07
N LEU A 91 -1.40 9.95 1.39
CA LEU A 91 -0.31 10.12 0.42
C LEU A 91 -0.75 11.04 -0.75
N HIS A 92 -1.95 10.82 -1.27
CA HIS A 92 -2.50 11.68 -2.33
C HIS A 92 -2.64 13.14 -1.88
N ALA A 93 -3.14 13.37 -0.67
CA ALA A 93 -3.26 14.70 -0.07
C ALA A 93 -1.88 15.39 0.12
N LEU A 94 -0.86 14.63 0.53
CA LEU A 94 0.51 15.14 0.63
C LEU A 94 1.09 15.50 -0.74
N ASP A 95 0.93 14.64 -1.74
CA ASP A 95 1.40 14.89 -3.11
C ASP A 95 0.75 16.14 -3.70
N ALA A 96 -0.56 16.30 -3.51
CA ALA A 96 -1.30 17.50 -3.91
C ALA A 96 -0.79 18.76 -3.18
N ALA A 97 -0.52 18.68 -1.88
CA ALA A 97 0.03 19.81 -1.14
C ALA A 97 1.43 20.21 -1.63
N ILE A 98 2.29 19.24 -1.95
CA ILE A 98 3.63 19.49 -2.51
C ILE A 98 3.54 20.18 -3.87
N GLU A 99 2.67 19.70 -4.77
CA GLU A 99 2.47 20.31 -6.09
C GLU A 99 2.07 21.79 -5.96
N ARG A 100 1.15 22.10 -5.03
CA ARG A 100 0.71 23.47 -4.76
C ARG A 100 1.81 24.34 -4.17
N LEU A 101 2.63 23.79 -3.27
CA LEU A 101 3.77 24.53 -2.72
C LEU A 101 4.84 24.83 -3.78
N ASP A 102 5.08 23.91 -4.70
CA ASP A 102 5.99 24.17 -5.82
C ASP A 102 5.41 25.21 -6.78
N ALA A 103 4.10 25.18 -7.06
CA ALA A 103 3.43 26.25 -7.80
C ALA A 103 3.56 27.61 -7.08
N ALA A 104 3.34 27.67 -5.76
CA ALA A 104 3.54 28.88 -4.96
C ALA A 104 4.99 29.39 -5.06
N ARG A 105 5.98 28.50 -4.99
CA ARG A 105 7.41 28.87 -5.16
C ARG A 105 7.68 29.50 -6.52
N THR A 106 7.05 29.01 -7.59
CA THR A 106 7.23 29.61 -8.93
C THR A 106 6.63 31.02 -9.02
N CYS A 107 5.53 31.30 -8.32
CA CYS A 107 4.87 32.62 -8.27
C CYS A 107 5.75 33.74 -7.70
N ILE A 108 6.74 33.39 -6.88
CA ILE A 108 7.66 34.34 -6.23
C ILE A 108 9.10 34.24 -6.75
N ALA A 109 9.40 33.27 -7.60
CA ALA A 109 10.75 33.07 -8.18
C ALA A 109 11.03 33.96 -9.41
N GLY A 110 9.98 34.53 -10.02
CA GLY A 110 10.09 35.40 -11.19
C GLY A 110 10.33 36.88 -10.87
N THR A 111 10.58 37.68 -11.91
CA THR A 111 10.78 39.15 -11.82
C THR A 111 9.51 39.90 -11.38
N LEU A 112 8.33 39.31 -11.60
CA LEU A 112 7.03 39.85 -11.20
C LEU A 112 6.46 38.97 -10.09
N LEU A 113 6.28 39.56 -8.92
CA LEU A 113 5.72 38.88 -7.75
C LEU A 113 4.20 38.74 -7.93
N GLN A 114 3.71 37.51 -8.07
CA GLN A 114 2.28 37.23 -8.23
C GLN A 114 1.65 36.87 -6.87
N LEU A 115 1.50 37.87 -6.00
CA LEU A 115 1.06 37.67 -4.62
C LEU A 115 -0.33 37.04 -4.49
N ASP A 116 -1.27 37.38 -5.37
CA ASP A 116 -2.62 36.81 -5.34
C ASP A 116 -2.61 35.32 -5.68
N LEU A 117 -1.80 34.93 -6.67
CA LEU A 117 -1.64 33.52 -7.07
C LEU A 117 -0.86 32.74 -6.02
N PHE A 118 0.18 33.34 -5.43
CA PHE A 118 0.92 32.77 -4.31
C PHE A 118 -0.01 32.46 -3.11
N ALA A 119 -0.87 33.41 -2.74
CA ALA A 119 -1.82 33.23 -1.65
C ALA A 119 -2.84 32.12 -1.95
N GLU A 120 -3.32 32.03 -3.19
CA GLU A 120 -4.25 30.97 -3.59
C GLU A 120 -3.59 29.57 -3.58
N GLU A 121 -2.37 29.44 -4.10
CA GLU A 121 -1.65 28.15 -4.07
C GLU A 121 -1.37 27.69 -2.63
N LEU A 122 -1.04 28.61 -1.70
CA LEU A 122 -0.91 28.29 -0.27
C LEU A 122 -2.25 27.84 0.35
N ARG A 123 -3.36 28.47 -0.03
CA ARG A 123 -4.70 28.09 0.44
C ARG A 123 -5.06 26.69 -0.03
N LEU A 124 -4.75 26.35 -1.28
CA LEU A 124 -4.97 25.01 -1.85
C LEU A 124 -4.07 23.96 -1.21
N ALA A 125 -2.80 24.28 -0.93
CA ALA A 125 -1.90 23.40 -0.19
C ALA A 125 -2.44 23.10 1.22
N HIS A 126 -2.91 24.13 1.93
CA HIS A 126 -3.50 23.97 3.26
C HIS A 126 -4.77 23.10 3.24
N ARG A 127 -5.64 23.28 2.22
CA ARG A 127 -6.84 22.47 2.06
C ARG A 127 -6.49 20.99 1.84
N ALA A 128 -5.53 20.70 0.97
CA ALA A 128 -5.08 19.33 0.72
C ALA A 128 -4.56 18.67 2.01
N LEU A 129 -3.83 19.41 2.85
CA LEU A 129 -3.41 18.90 4.17
C LEU A 129 -4.58 18.69 5.14
N GLY A 130 -5.64 19.51 5.03
CA GLY A 130 -6.87 19.35 5.80
C GLY A 130 -7.60 18.03 5.54
N ASP A 131 -7.47 17.47 4.33
CA ASP A 131 -8.04 16.15 3.99
C ASP A 131 -7.39 15.00 4.80
N ILE A 132 -6.21 15.23 5.39
CA ILE A 132 -5.46 14.25 6.20
C ILE A 132 -5.90 14.30 7.67
N THR A 133 -6.08 15.49 8.22
CA THR A 133 -6.39 15.69 9.64
C THR A 133 -7.89 15.59 9.94
N GLY A 134 -8.73 15.51 8.91
CA GLY A 134 -10.11 15.96 8.97
C GLY A 134 -10.14 17.48 8.82
N GLU A 135 -11.08 17.99 8.03
CA GLU A 135 -11.18 19.43 7.73
C GLU A 135 -11.16 20.23 9.05
N PHE A 136 -10.18 21.12 9.20
CA PHE A 136 -10.23 22.15 10.24
C PHE A 136 -11.23 23.20 9.76
N THR A 137 -12.48 23.04 10.17
CA THR A 137 -13.58 23.85 9.70
C THR A 137 -13.53 25.25 10.32
N ALA A 138 -14.27 26.20 9.73
CA ALA A 138 -14.46 27.50 10.35
C ALA A 138 -15.08 27.36 11.76
N ASP A 139 -15.89 26.33 12.00
CA ASP A 139 -16.46 26.03 13.30
C ASP A 139 -15.42 25.51 14.30
N ASP A 140 -14.42 24.75 13.86
CA ASP A 140 -13.31 24.32 14.72
C ASP A 140 -12.43 25.50 15.14
N LEU A 141 -12.18 26.43 14.21
CA LEU A 141 -11.48 27.68 14.51
C LEU A 141 -12.29 28.55 15.49
N LEU A 142 -13.60 28.70 15.29
CA LEU A 142 -14.47 29.43 16.19
C LEU A 142 -14.54 28.73 17.56
N GLY A 143 -14.61 27.41 17.59
CA GLY A 143 -14.56 26.58 18.79
C GLY A 143 -13.31 26.83 19.63
N GLU A 144 -12.12 26.86 19.01
CA GLU A 144 -10.87 27.20 19.71
C GLU A 144 -10.86 28.65 20.22
N ILE A 145 -11.29 29.62 19.41
CA ILE A 145 -11.34 31.03 19.81
C ILE A 145 -12.26 31.21 21.02
N PHE A 146 -13.47 30.61 21.00
CA PHE A 146 -14.44 30.74 22.06
C PHE A 146 -14.20 29.80 23.25
N SER A 147 -13.44 28.72 23.09
CA SER A 147 -13.02 27.86 24.21
C SER A 147 -12.16 28.61 25.25
N ARG A 148 -11.50 29.69 24.81
CA ARG A 148 -10.68 30.57 25.67
C ARG A 148 -11.48 31.73 26.26
N PHE A 149 -12.69 31.99 25.77
CA PHE A 149 -13.65 32.88 26.40
C PHE A 149 -14.57 32.04 27.30
N CYS A 150 -14.09 31.71 28.50
CA CYS A 150 -15.00 31.26 29.56
C CYS A 150 -16.04 32.36 29.80
N ILE A 151 -17.21 32.25 29.18
CA ILE A 151 -18.41 32.96 29.65
C ILE A 151 -18.74 32.26 30.96
N GLY A 152 -18.34 32.90 32.06
CA GLY A 152 -18.59 32.44 33.41
C GLY A 152 -20.07 32.06 33.57
N LYS A 153 -20.28 30.91 34.21
CA LYS A 153 -21.55 30.64 34.89
C LYS A 153 -21.79 31.70 35.96
#